data_AF-A0A7Y2G0B4-F1
#
_entry.id   AF-A0A7Y2G0B4-F1
#
_cell.length_a   1.000
_cell.length_b   1.000
_cell.length_c   1.000
_cell.angle_alpha   90.00
_cell.angle_beta   90.00
_cell.angle_gamma   90.00
#
_symmetry.space_group_name_H-M   'P 1'
#
loop_
_entity.id
_entity.type
_entity.pdbx_description
1 polymer ?
#
loop_
_entity_poly.entity_id
_entity_poly.type
_entity_poly.pdbx_seq_one_letter_code
_entity_poly.pdbx_strand_id
1 'polypeptide(L)'
;CLSCHTADTWDGASFDHTAASGGFELIGAHAPLACENCHTMPDLALLFQPADNNDCVTCHQQDYDDQHQGSGFPTTCLSCHTADTWDGASFDHNAFFPINSGAHQEAWTSCQDCHDIPNDFASFTCLSCHEHRQVAMDDKHKEEDGYAYQSQLCYSCHPRGTH
;
A
#
# COMPACT_ATOMS: atom_id res chain seq x y z
N CYS A 1 28.64 22.84 6.40
CA CYS A 1 28.72 23.98 5.46
C CYS A 1 29.18 23.53 4.07
N LEU A 2 30.42 23.04 3.92
CA LEU A 2 30.94 22.57 2.62
C LEU A 2 30.22 21.35 2.02
N SER A 3 29.43 20.62 2.81
CA SER A 3 28.58 19.53 2.32
C SER A 3 27.44 20.00 1.41
N CYS A 4 27.05 21.28 1.48
CA CYS A 4 25.94 21.82 0.69
C CYS A 4 26.32 23.12 -0.04
N HIS A 5 27.24 23.92 0.49
CA HIS A 5 27.69 25.18 -0.10
C HIS A 5 29.13 25.09 -0.61
N THR A 6 29.46 25.91 -1.59
CA THR A 6 30.85 26.12 -2.00
C THR A 6 31.50 27.22 -1.15
N ALA A 7 32.84 27.25 -1.09
CA ALA A 7 33.56 28.33 -0.41
C ALA A 7 33.47 29.67 -1.16
N ASP A 8 33.15 29.63 -2.45
CA ASP A 8 33.20 30.78 -3.36
C ASP A 8 31.86 31.52 -3.47
N THR A 9 30.74 30.82 -3.26
CA THR A 9 29.40 31.40 -3.21
C THR A 9 28.46 30.60 -2.30
N TRP A 10 27.57 31.33 -1.62
CA TRP A 10 26.47 30.75 -0.85
C TRP A 10 25.28 30.36 -1.75
N ASP A 11 25.21 30.88 -2.97
CA ASP A 11 24.18 30.56 -3.96
C ASP A 11 24.43 29.20 -4.62
N GLY A 12 23.35 28.50 -4.99
CA GLY A 12 23.44 27.23 -5.71
C GLY A 12 23.84 26.05 -4.82
N ALA A 13 23.41 26.05 -3.56
CA ALA A 13 23.62 24.93 -2.67
C ALA A 13 23.08 23.64 -3.29
N SER A 14 23.88 22.57 -3.24
CA SER A 14 23.53 21.28 -3.81
C SER A 14 23.98 20.17 -2.87
N PHE A 15 23.12 19.17 -2.69
CA PHE A 15 23.41 18.01 -1.88
C PHE A 15 22.87 16.77 -2.60
N ASP A 16 23.72 15.75 -2.71
CA ASP A 16 23.35 14.45 -3.25
C ASP A 16 22.64 13.63 -2.16
N HIS A 17 21.31 13.60 -2.23
CA HIS A 17 20.47 12.89 -1.29
C HIS A 17 20.62 11.36 -1.40
N THR A 18 21.15 10.84 -2.50
CA THR A 18 21.44 9.39 -2.65
C THR A 18 22.62 8.94 -1.78
N ALA A 19 23.52 9.88 -1.47
CA ALA A 19 24.69 9.65 -0.62
C ALA A 19 24.40 9.81 0.88
N ALA A 20 23.20 10.25 1.25
CA ALA A 20 22.80 10.43 2.65
C ALA A 20 22.64 9.07 3.35
N SER A 21 23.29 8.92 4.51
CA SER A 21 23.15 7.72 5.33
C SER A 21 21.71 7.61 5.84
N GLY A 22 20.99 6.56 5.41
CA GLY A 22 19.58 6.34 5.73
C GLY A 22 18.59 6.58 4.59
N GLY A 23 19.07 6.91 3.38
CA GLY A 23 18.36 6.58 2.14
C GLY A 23 17.23 7.49 1.71
N PHE A 24 17.18 8.75 2.13
CA PHE A 24 16.14 9.72 1.72
C PHE A 24 16.34 10.25 0.29
N GLU A 25 16.37 9.34 -0.68
CA GLU A 25 16.41 9.69 -2.09
C GLU A 25 15.08 10.35 -2.51
N LEU A 26 15.18 11.56 -3.07
CA LEU A 26 14.02 12.24 -3.66
C LEU A 26 13.68 11.57 -4.99
N ILE A 27 12.74 10.63 -4.95
CA ILE A 27 12.25 9.90 -6.13
C ILE A 27 10.92 10.44 -6.64
N GLY A 28 10.67 10.20 -7.92
CA GLY A 28 9.42 10.57 -8.60
C GLY A 28 9.06 12.04 -8.50
N ALA A 29 7.84 12.36 -8.10
CA ALA A 29 7.33 13.73 -8.02
C ALA A 29 8.05 14.59 -6.97
N HIS A 30 8.82 13.98 -6.07
CA HIS A 30 9.58 14.67 -5.02
C HIS A 30 10.97 15.12 -5.50
N ALA A 31 11.47 14.59 -6.63
CA ALA A 31 12.79 14.90 -7.18
C ALA A 31 13.08 16.41 -7.39
N PRO A 32 12.12 17.26 -7.83
CA PRO A 32 12.36 18.68 -8.04
C PRO A 32 12.05 19.57 -6.81
N LEU A 33 11.80 19.01 -5.63
CA LEU A 33 11.46 19.82 -4.45
C LEU A 33 12.63 20.72 -4.04
N ALA A 34 12.28 21.94 -3.61
CA ALA A 34 13.23 22.89 -3.07
C ALA A 34 13.66 22.48 -1.65
N CYS A 35 14.88 22.86 -1.25
CA CYS A 35 15.46 22.45 0.03
C CYS A 35 14.57 22.87 1.22
N GLU A 36 14.01 24.07 1.16
CA GLU A 36 13.16 24.68 2.18
C GLU A 36 11.83 23.95 2.40
N ASN A 37 11.39 23.12 1.45
CA ASN A 37 10.17 22.33 1.59
C ASN A 37 10.30 21.27 2.69
N CYS A 38 11.53 20.81 2.96
CA CYS A 38 11.84 19.88 4.03
C CYS A 38 12.66 20.56 5.13
N HIS A 39 13.67 21.36 4.77
CA HIS A 39 14.58 22.08 5.66
C HIS A 39 14.00 23.40 6.18
N THR A 40 13.00 23.28 7.05
CA THR A 40 12.34 24.41 7.70
C THR A 40 13.06 24.88 8.97
N MET A 41 13.07 26.19 9.21
CA MET A 41 13.62 26.80 10.42
C MET A 41 12.62 26.74 11.59
N PRO A 42 13.08 26.64 12.85
CA PRO A 42 14.48 26.73 13.32
C PRO A 42 15.23 25.40 13.32
N ASP A 43 14.59 24.30 12.91
CA ASP A 43 15.08 22.95 13.14
C ASP A 43 15.77 22.33 11.92
N LEU A 44 16.91 22.93 11.56
CA LEU A 44 17.80 22.36 10.54
C LEU A 44 18.54 21.10 11.03
N ALA A 45 18.45 20.77 12.33
CA ALA A 45 19.20 19.69 12.96
C ALA A 45 18.45 18.35 12.94
N LEU A 46 17.10 18.36 12.94
CA LEU A 46 16.30 17.14 12.90
C LEU A 46 16.24 16.43 11.53
N LEU A 47 16.67 17.07 10.44
CA LEU A 47 16.63 16.46 9.09
C LEU A 47 17.87 15.61 8.75
N PHE A 48 18.81 15.49 9.67
CA PHE A 48 19.91 14.52 9.59
C PHE A 48 19.60 13.23 10.36
N GLN A 49 18.38 13.11 10.91
CA GLN A 49 17.82 11.85 11.35
C GLN A 49 16.75 11.50 10.32
N PRO A 50 16.93 10.47 9.48
CA PRO A 50 15.82 9.98 8.69
C PRO A 50 14.77 9.50 9.70
N ALA A 51 13.71 10.29 9.90
CA ALA A 51 12.44 9.70 10.25
C ALA A 51 12.18 8.68 9.14
N ASP A 52 11.97 7.42 9.53
CA ASP A 52 11.95 6.27 8.63
C ASP A 52 11.35 6.63 7.26
N ASN A 53 12.07 6.24 6.20
CA ASN A 53 11.94 6.60 4.78
C ASN A 53 10.53 6.47 4.13
N ASN A 54 9.50 6.20 4.93
CA ASN A 54 8.17 5.77 4.55
C ASN A 54 7.05 6.61 5.18
N ASP A 55 7.33 7.70 5.89
CA ASP A 55 6.28 8.47 6.57
C ASP A 55 5.65 9.54 5.65
N CYS A 56 5.05 9.10 4.54
CA CYS A 56 4.42 9.99 3.57
C CYS A 56 3.34 10.88 4.20
N VAL A 57 2.69 10.42 5.29
CA VAL A 57 1.68 11.19 6.01
C VAL A 57 2.26 12.38 6.77
N THR A 58 3.58 12.44 7.01
CA THR A 58 4.22 13.67 7.55
C THR A 58 3.91 14.90 6.69
N CYS A 59 3.86 14.75 5.36
CA CYS A 59 3.47 15.83 4.45
C CYS A 59 2.02 15.67 3.93
N HIS A 60 1.58 14.43 3.74
CA HIS A 60 0.32 14.10 3.06
C HIS A 60 -0.79 13.62 4.00
N GLN A 61 -0.77 14.03 5.27
CA GLN A 61 -1.83 13.66 6.22
C GLN A 61 -3.21 14.10 5.74
N GLN A 62 -3.32 15.33 5.20
CA GLN A 62 -4.61 15.85 4.71
C GLN A 62 -5.11 15.06 3.49
N ASP A 63 -4.23 14.77 2.52
CA ASP A 63 -4.58 13.96 1.35
C ASP A 63 -5.02 12.55 1.78
N TYR A 64 -4.31 11.97 2.75
CA TYR A 64 -4.67 10.68 3.33
C TYR A 64 -6.05 10.73 3.99
N ASP A 65 -6.31 11.71 4.85
CA ASP A 65 -7.58 11.85 5.55
C ASP A 65 -8.74 12.08 4.59
N ASP A 66 -8.55 12.85 3.52
CA ASP A 66 -9.60 13.16 2.53
C ASP A 66 -9.96 11.96 1.65
N GLN A 67 -8.98 11.14 1.27
CA GLN A 67 -9.19 10.01 0.34
C GLN A 67 -9.42 8.66 1.03
N HIS A 68 -8.90 8.50 2.25
CA HIS A 68 -8.95 7.25 3.00
C HIS A 68 -9.84 7.33 4.24
N GLN A 69 -10.69 8.36 4.36
CA GLN A 69 -11.61 8.51 5.48
C GLN A 69 -12.48 7.27 5.66
N GLY A 70 -12.45 6.67 6.84
CA GLY A 70 -13.30 5.51 7.11
C GLY A 70 -12.99 4.30 6.22
N SER A 71 -11.74 4.18 5.75
CA SER A 71 -11.24 3.00 5.05
C SER A 71 -10.44 2.03 5.94
N GLY A 72 -9.86 2.50 7.05
CA GLY A 72 -8.98 1.69 7.90
C GLY A 72 -7.67 1.24 7.22
N PHE A 73 -7.29 1.83 6.09
CA PHE A 73 -6.01 1.53 5.45
C PHE A 73 -4.82 1.88 6.36
N PRO A 74 -3.64 1.25 6.15
CA PRO A 74 -2.42 1.64 6.84
C PRO A 74 -1.82 2.91 6.21
N THR A 75 -0.96 3.60 6.97
CA THR A 75 -0.16 4.73 6.46
C THR A 75 1.10 4.28 5.69
N THR A 76 1.19 2.99 5.35
CA THR A 76 2.24 2.46 4.47
C THR A 76 1.87 2.71 3.01
N CYS A 77 1.93 3.98 2.58
CA CYS A 77 1.38 4.45 1.30
C CYS A 77 1.96 3.69 0.09
N LEU A 78 3.25 3.32 0.14
CA LEU A 78 3.95 2.57 -0.91
C LEU A 78 3.47 1.12 -1.10
N SER A 79 2.58 0.63 -0.24
CA SER A 79 1.89 -0.65 -0.48
C SER A 79 0.88 -0.56 -1.63
N CYS A 80 0.41 0.65 -1.95
CA CYS A 80 -0.61 0.88 -2.97
C CYS A 80 -0.20 1.95 -4.00
N HIS A 81 0.47 3.00 -3.56
CA HIS A 81 0.86 4.15 -4.37
C HIS A 81 2.34 4.12 -4.74
N THR A 82 2.72 4.96 -5.69
CA THR A 82 4.12 5.21 -6.05
C THR A 82 4.50 6.64 -5.63
N ALA A 83 5.80 6.93 -5.57
CA ALA A 83 6.27 8.29 -5.31
C ALA A 83 6.11 9.23 -6.52
N ASP A 84 5.70 8.71 -7.68
CA ASP A 84 5.51 9.46 -8.92
C ASP A 84 4.12 10.10 -9.02
N THR A 85 3.08 9.41 -8.55
CA THR A 85 1.69 9.86 -8.63
C THR A 85 0.81 9.13 -7.62
N TRP A 86 -0.23 9.83 -7.14
CA TRP A 86 -1.29 9.24 -6.32
C TRP A 86 -2.26 8.38 -7.14
N ASP A 87 -2.42 8.68 -8.43
CA ASP A 87 -3.33 7.97 -9.32
C ASP A 87 -2.82 6.56 -9.67
N GLY A 88 -3.76 5.66 -9.98
CA GLY A 88 -3.42 4.29 -10.39
C GLY A 88 -2.93 3.41 -9.23
N ALA A 89 -3.33 3.74 -8.01
CA ALA A 89 -3.05 2.94 -6.82
C ALA A 89 -3.45 1.48 -7.06
N SER A 90 -2.55 0.56 -6.74
CA SER A 90 -2.77 -0.87 -6.95
C SER A 90 -2.17 -1.67 -5.81
N PHE A 91 -2.87 -2.69 -5.36
CA PHE A 91 -2.39 -3.60 -4.32
C PHE A 91 -2.19 -4.99 -4.90
N ASP A 92 -0.97 -5.52 -4.75
CA ASP A 92 -0.65 -6.85 -5.25
C ASP A 92 -1.22 -7.95 -4.33
N HIS A 93 -2.27 -8.60 -4.81
CA HIS A 93 -2.92 -9.69 -4.10
C HIS A 93 -2.21 -11.05 -4.28
N ASN A 94 -1.15 -11.15 -5.09
CA ASN A 94 -0.48 -12.43 -5.38
C ASN A 94 0.16 -13.08 -4.14
N ALA A 95 0.53 -12.28 -3.14
CA ALA A 95 1.02 -12.77 -1.85
C ALA A 95 -0.10 -13.33 -0.94
N PHE A 96 -1.36 -13.03 -1.28
CA PHE A 96 -2.56 -13.44 -0.56
C PHE A 96 -3.37 -14.39 -1.46
N PHE A 97 -4.54 -13.95 -1.91
CA PHE A 97 -5.39 -14.66 -2.86
C PHE A 97 -5.27 -14.03 -4.26
N PRO A 98 -4.74 -14.72 -5.29
CA PRO A 98 -4.58 -14.20 -6.64
C PRO A 98 -5.93 -13.93 -7.34
N ILE A 99 -6.49 -12.74 -7.11
CA ILE A 99 -7.79 -12.32 -7.60
C ILE A 99 -7.85 -12.17 -9.12
N ASN A 100 -6.74 -11.82 -9.78
CA ASN A 100 -6.74 -11.56 -11.21
C ASN A 100 -6.32 -12.80 -12.02
N SER A 101 -6.99 -13.94 -11.77
CA SER A 101 -6.70 -15.21 -12.43
C SER A 101 -7.97 -16.00 -12.76
N GLY A 102 -7.91 -16.79 -13.84
CA GLY A 102 -9.02 -17.65 -14.25
C GLY A 102 -10.33 -16.89 -14.44
N ALA A 103 -11.43 -17.40 -13.84
CA ALA A 103 -12.76 -16.80 -13.97
C ALA A 103 -12.92 -15.46 -13.23
N HIS A 104 -11.94 -15.07 -12.41
CA HIS A 104 -11.93 -13.79 -11.70
C HIS A 104 -11.12 -12.70 -12.40
N GLN A 105 -10.41 -13.05 -13.48
CA GLN A 105 -9.60 -12.11 -14.24
C GLN A 105 -10.47 -10.94 -14.74
N GLU A 106 -10.09 -9.71 -14.37
CA GLU A 106 -10.77 -8.45 -14.74
C GLU A 106 -12.26 -8.38 -14.34
N ALA A 107 -12.74 -9.27 -13.49
CA ALA A 107 -14.15 -9.32 -13.10
C ALA A 107 -14.56 -8.15 -12.17
N TRP A 108 -13.58 -7.50 -11.54
CA TRP A 108 -13.79 -6.54 -10.46
C TRP A 108 -12.98 -5.27 -10.70
N THR A 109 -13.52 -4.14 -10.25
CA THR A 109 -12.87 -2.82 -10.42
C THR A 109 -12.76 -2.06 -9.11
N SER A 110 -13.38 -2.56 -8.04
CA SER A 110 -13.33 -1.95 -6.71
C SER A 110 -12.90 -2.97 -5.66
N CYS A 111 -12.10 -2.53 -4.69
CA CYS A 111 -11.75 -3.36 -3.51
C CYS A 111 -13.00 -3.81 -2.75
N GLN A 112 -14.06 -2.98 -2.75
CA GLN A 112 -15.33 -3.24 -2.09
C GLN A 112 -16.16 -4.34 -2.76
N ASP A 113 -15.80 -4.75 -3.99
CA ASP A 113 -16.45 -5.88 -4.66
C ASP A 113 -16.21 -7.20 -3.90
N CYS A 114 -15.15 -7.27 -3.08
CA CYS A 114 -14.81 -8.41 -2.23
C CYS A 114 -14.68 -8.07 -0.74
N HIS A 115 -14.20 -6.86 -0.42
CA HIS A 115 -14.07 -6.35 0.96
C HIS A 115 -15.26 -5.46 1.29
N ASP A 116 -16.36 -6.10 1.64
CA ASP A 116 -17.67 -5.48 1.83
C ASP A 116 -17.86 -4.81 3.20
N ILE A 117 -16.95 -5.07 4.15
CA ILE A 117 -16.96 -4.44 5.47
C ILE A 117 -16.12 -3.15 5.44
N PRO A 118 -16.73 -1.97 5.64
CA PRO A 118 -15.97 -0.72 5.71
C PRO A 118 -14.97 -0.77 6.87
N ASN A 119 -13.77 -0.24 6.66
CA ASN A 119 -12.68 -0.23 7.65
C ASN A 119 -12.08 -1.59 8.03
N ASP A 120 -12.50 -2.69 7.41
CA ASP A 120 -11.96 -4.02 7.69
C ASP A 120 -11.69 -4.80 6.41
N PHE A 121 -10.59 -4.44 5.75
CA PHE A 121 -10.09 -5.13 4.57
C PHE A 121 -9.49 -6.52 4.88
N ALA A 122 -9.39 -6.91 6.16
CA ALA A 122 -9.05 -8.28 6.52
C ALA A 122 -10.28 -9.20 6.48
N SER A 123 -11.48 -8.63 6.60
CA SER A 123 -12.73 -9.34 6.37
C SER A 123 -12.98 -9.53 4.87
N PHE A 124 -13.42 -10.73 4.53
CA PHE A 124 -13.83 -11.08 3.17
C PHE A 124 -14.80 -12.26 3.21
N THR A 125 -15.58 -12.40 2.15
CA THR A 125 -16.37 -13.61 1.96
C THR A 125 -16.44 -14.06 0.51
N CYS A 126 -16.17 -15.33 0.25
CA CYS A 126 -16.39 -15.95 -1.05
C CYS A 126 -17.90 -16.23 -1.26
N LEU A 127 -18.66 -16.31 -0.17
CA LEU A 127 -20.03 -16.80 -0.19
C LEU A 127 -20.99 -15.80 -0.83
N SER A 128 -20.73 -14.50 -0.84
CA SER A 128 -21.63 -13.54 -1.53
C SER A 128 -21.82 -13.86 -3.02
N CYS A 129 -20.85 -14.53 -3.66
CA CYS A 129 -20.99 -15.04 -5.03
C CYS A 129 -21.14 -16.57 -5.07
N HIS A 130 -20.43 -17.30 -4.20
CA HIS A 130 -20.41 -18.75 -4.21
C HIS A 130 -21.54 -19.43 -3.38
N GLU A 131 -22.28 -18.73 -2.51
CA GLU A 131 -23.33 -19.29 -1.61
C GLU A 131 -24.38 -20.10 -2.35
N HIS A 132 -24.67 -19.72 -3.61
CA HIS A 132 -25.62 -20.39 -4.48
C HIS A 132 -25.24 -21.84 -4.83
N ARG A 133 -24.11 -22.36 -4.32
CA ARG A 133 -23.58 -23.69 -4.63
C ARG A 133 -23.14 -24.52 -3.42
N GLN A 134 -23.64 -24.24 -2.22
CA GLN A 134 -23.23 -25.00 -1.01
C GLN A 134 -23.35 -26.52 -1.19
N VAL A 135 -24.51 -27.02 -1.63
CA VAL A 135 -24.73 -28.46 -1.85
C VAL A 135 -23.70 -29.07 -2.80
N ALA A 136 -23.30 -28.33 -3.83
CA ALA A 136 -22.29 -28.78 -4.78
C ALA A 136 -20.87 -28.76 -4.18
N MET A 137 -20.56 -27.84 -3.28
CA MET A 137 -19.27 -27.81 -2.58
C MET A 137 -19.21 -28.90 -1.51
N ASP A 138 -20.29 -29.08 -0.74
CA ASP A 138 -20.39 -30.16 0.25
C ASP A 138 -20.18 -31.51 -0.42
N ASP A 139 -20.78 -31.74 -1.58
CA ASP A 139 -20.62 -32.98 -2.36
C ASP A 139 -19.16 -33.25 -2.77
N LYS A 140 -18.41 -32.19 -3.11
CA LYS A 140 -17.00 -32.27 -3.51
C LYS A 140 -16.03 -32.47 -2.34
N HIS A 141 -16.41 -32.04 -1.13
CA HIS A 141 -15.55 -32.09 0.06
C HIS A 141 -16.03 -33.11 1.10
N LYS A 142 -16.86 -34.10 0.72
CA LYS A 142 -17.44 -35.11 1.61
C LYS A 142 -16.41 -35.88 2.45
N GLU A 143 -15.22 -36.05 1.91
CA GLU A 143 -14.14 -36.84 2.51
C GLU A 143 -13.03 -35.95 3.09
N GLU A 144 -13.21 -34.62 3.07
CA GLU A 144 -12.22 -33.66 3.56
C GLU A 144 -12.47 -33.34 5.04
N ASP A 145 -11.61 -33.88 5.90
CA ASP A 145 -11.64 -33.58 7.33
C ASP A 145 -11.39 -32.09 7.59
N GLY A 146 -12.27 -31.47 8.37
CA GLY A 146 -12.17 -30.04 8.70
C GLY A 146 -12.77 -29.10 7.64
N TYR A 147 -13.37 -29.63 6.58
CA TYR A 147 -14.22 -28.83 5.69
C TYR A 147 -15.39 -28.20 6.45
N ALA A 148 -15.57 -26.90 6.25
CA ALA A 148 -16.85 -26.26 6.48
C ALA A 148 -17.06 -25.16 5.44
N TYR A 149 -18.32 -24.91 5.12
CA TYR A 149 -18.72 -23.92 4.11
C TYR A 149 -18.59 -22.48 4.63
N GLN A 150 -17.33 -22.07 4.87
CA GLN A 150 -16.95 -20.79 5.46
C GLN A 150 -15.73 -20.25 4.72
N SER A 151 -15.78 -18.98 4.31
CA SER A 151 -14.75 -18.33 3.49
C SER A 151 -13.32 -18.47 4.06
N GLN A 152 -13.18 -18.39 5.38
CA GLN A 152 -11.87 -18.53 6.03
C GLN A 152 -11.27 -19.93 5.86
N LEU A 153 -12.09 -20.98 5.92
CA LEU A 153 -11.66 -22.37 5.72
C LEU A 153 -11.43 -22.67 4.24
N CYS A 154 -12.28 -22.10 3.37
CA CYS A 154 -12.04 -22.14 1.93
C CYS A 154 -10.66 -21.54 1.59
N TYR A 155 -10.32 -20.38 2.15
CA TYR A 155 -9.03 -19.73 1.92
C TYR A 155 -7.85 -20.55 2.47
N SER A 156 -7.99 -21.16 3.66
CA SER A 156 -6.89 -21.96 4.23
C SER A 156 -6.54 -23.18 3.38
N CYS A 157 -7.53 -23.80 2.73
CA CYS A 157 -7.32 -24.95 1.85
C CYS A 157 -7.02 -24.54 0.40
N HIS A 158 -7.57 -23.41 -0.07
CA HIS A 158 -7.43 -22.89 -1.43
C HIS A 158 -6.82 -21.47 -1.47
N PRO A 159 -5.57 -21.27 -0.99
CA PRO A 159 -4.99 -19.94 -0.88
C PRO A 159 -4.73 -19.28 -2.24
N ARG A 160 -4.65 -20.08 -3.32
CA ARG A 160 -4.37 -19.58 -4.68
C ARG A 160 -5.59 -19.54 -5.60
N GLY A 161 -6.78 -19.90 -5.12
CA GLY A 161 -8.00 -19.96 -5.93
C GLY A 161 -8.00 -21.06 -7.00
N THR A 162 -7.02 -21.96 -6.98
CA THR A 162 -6.89 -23.09 -7.90
C THR A 162 -7.35 -24.39 -7.24
N HIS A 163 -8.10 -25.18 -8.00
CA HIS A 163 -8.33 -26.61 -7.77
C HIS A 163 -7.35 -27.42 -8.60
#